data_AF-A0A6M3XWA3-F1
#
_entry.id   AF-A0A6M3XWA3-F1
#
_cell.length_a   1.000
_cell.length_b   1.000
_cell.length_c   1.000
_cell.angle_alpha   90.00
_cell.angle_beta   90.00
_cell.angle_gamma   90.00
#
_symmetry.space_group_name_H-M   'P 1'
#
loop_
_entity.id
_entity.type
_entity.pdbx_description
1 polymer ?
#
loop_
_entity_poly.entity_id
_entity_poly.type
_entity_poly.pdbx_seq_one_letter_code
_entity_poly.pdbx_strand_id
1 'polypeptide(L)'
;MPKYLRQTGSGHIYHWTPALAKRPDMIPYNEETARIRMEQLQKRLAEIKARKEAGEKGTAGNPNITMIEQAKELASLETEVERLENEERVADEAKAMEEATGTVKAEGKAMTNEDIVAEAREKKIEADPQVRAIRAMANTDDVESYMLSEFGENIDKRRALKALKDYAEMKRIDRMFEK
;
A
#
# COMPACT_ATOMS: atom_id res chain seq x y z
N MET A 1 3.73 66.24 -9.10
CA MET A 1 3.54 64.81 -8.74
C MET A 1 3.93 64.63 -7.28
N PRO A 2 3.17 63.86 -6.49
CA PRO A 2 3.57 63.50 -5.14
C PRO A 2 4.91 62.77 -5.18
N LYS A 3 5.86 63.18 -4.34
CA LYS A 3 7.14 62.49 -4.18
C LYS A 3 6.97 61.41 -3.12
N TYR A 4 7.42 60.20 -3.42
CA TYR A 4 7.40 59.07 -2.51
C TYR A 4 8.82 58.61 -2.19
N LEU A 5 8.98 58.03 -1.01
CA LEU A 5 10.23 57.39 -0.56
C LEU A 5 9.95 55.91 -0.30
N ARG A 6 10.88 55.05 -0.69
CA ARG A 6 10.88 53.61 -0.39
C ARG A 6 11.94 53.31 0.65
N GLN A 7 11.59 52.54 1.67
CA GLN A 7 12.55 52.03 2.63
C GLN A 7 13.29 50.81 2.06
N THR A 8 14.62 50.79 2.11
CA THR A 8 15.45 49.76 1.44
C THR A 8 15.28 48.37 2.06
N GLY A 9 15.18 48.27 3.39
CA GLY A 9 15.06 46.98 4.09
C GLY A 9 13.65 46.39 4.03
N SER A 10 12.62 47.21 4.24
CA SER A 10 11.23 46.72 4.35
C SER A 10 10.42 46.85 3.05
N GLY A 11 10.85 47.72 2.13
CA GLY A 11 10.12 48.01 0.89
C GLY A 11 8.91 48.92 1.04
N HIS A 12 8.57 49.39 2.25
CA HIS A 12 7.41 50.26 2.48
C HIS A 12 7.57 51.62 1.77
N ILE A 13 6.44 52.14 1.28
CA ILE A 13 6.37 53.42 0.57
C ILE A 13 5.77 54.47 1.50
N TYR A 14 6.44 55.61 1.62
CA TYR A 14 6.02 56.75 2.43
C TYR A 14 5.89 58.00 1.56
N HIS A 15 5.00 58.91 1.95
CA HIS A 15 5.02 60.27 1.41
C HIS A 15 6.34 60.95 1.77
N TRP A 16 6.90 61.69 0.81
CA TRP A 16 8.16 62.39 1.02
C TRP A 16 8.01 63.44 2.13
N THR A 17 8.94 63.41 3.08
CA THR A 17 9.15 64.48 4.06
C THR A 17 10.64 64.75 4.20
N PRO A 18 11.06 65.98 4.57
CA PRO A 18 12.48 66.30 4.76
C PRO A 18 13.17 65.43 5.81
N ALA A 19 12.44 65.03 6.86
CA ALA A 19 12.96 64.17 7.91
C ALA A 19 13.24 62.75 7.41
N LEU A 20 12.32 62.17 6.62
CA LEU A 20 12.51 60.84 6.04
C LEU A 20 13.57 60.83 4.94
N ALA A 21 13.67 61.87 4.12
CA ALA A 21 14.64 61.96 3.03
C ALA A 21 16.11 62.02 3.48
N LYS A 22 16.36 62.44 4.73
CA LYS A 22 17.71 62.45 5.33
C LYS A 22 18.13 61.09 5.89
N ARG A 23 17.20 60.16 6.05
CA ARG A 23 17.53 58.84 6.60
C ARG A 23 18.26 58.00 5.53
N PRO A 24 19.31 57.27 5.91
CA PRO A 24 20.10 56.47 4.97
C PRO A 24 19.33 55.27 4.39
N ASP A 25 18.25 54.85 5.06
CA ASP A 25 17.42 53.72 4.63
C ASP A 25 16.27 54.11 3.68
N MET A 26 16.14 55.40 3.33
CA MET A 26 15.06 55.92 2.48
C MET A 26 15.59 56.38 1.12
N ILE A 27 15.03 55.84 0.05
CA ILE A 27 15.39 56.21 -1.33
C ILE A 27 14.19 56.75 -2.10
N PRO A 28 14.37 57.67 -3.07
CA PRO A 28 13.27 58.12 -3.93
C PRO A 28 12.60 56.95 -4.65
N TYR A 29 11.27 56.89 -4.55
CA TYR A 29 10.46 55.94 -5.29
C TYR A 29 9.99 56.57 -6.61
N ASN A 30 10.34 55.92 -7.72
CA ASN A 30 9.89 56.30 -9.05
C ASN A 30 8.94 55.21 -9.58
N GLU A 31 7.67 55.57 -9.76
CA GLU A 31 6.61 54.67 -10.24
C GLU A 31 6.90 54.10 -11.64
N GLU A 32 7.45 54.90 -12.54
CA GLU A 32 7.76 54.48 -13.90
C GLU A 32 8.90 53.45 -13.92
N THR A 33 9.96 53.72 -13.16
CA THR A 33 11.08 52.78 -12.99
C THR A 33 10.63 51.50 -12.30
N ALA A 34 9.75 51.61 -11.30
CA ALA A 34 9.18 50.45 -10.62
C ALA A 34 8.33 49.60 -11.57
N ARG A 35 7.49 50.22 -12.41
CA ARG A 35 6.68 49.53 -13.41
C ARG A 35 7.54 48.79 -14.44
N ILE A 36 8.54 49.46 -15.01
CA ILE A 36 9.48 48.83 -15.95
C ILE A 36 10.20 47.65 -15.29
N ARG A 37 10.64 47.81 -14.04
CA ARG A 37 11.32 46.74 -13.30
C ARG A 37 10.38 45.57 -12.99
N MET A 38 9.11 45.83 -12.66
CA MET A 38 8.11 44.78 -12.46
C MET A 38 7.87 44.00 -13.76
N GLU A 39 7.71 44.69 -14.89
CA GLU A 39 7.52 44.05 -16.20
C GLU A 39 8.74 43.19 -16.60
N GLN A 40 9.95 43.72 -16.41
CA GLN A 40 11.19 42.97 -16.65
C GLN A 40 11.33 41.75 -15.72
N LEU A 41 10.96 41.87 -14.45
CA LEU A 41 10.97 40.76 -13.49
C LEU A 41 9.93 39.72 -13.84
N GLN A 42 8.72 40.13 -14.25
CA GLN A 42 7.68 39.22 -14.72
C GLN A 42 8.12 38.46 -15.97
N LYS A 43 8.75 39.15 -16.94
CA LYS A 43 9.32 38.51 -18.13
C LYS A 43 10.41 37.51 -17.77
N ARG A 44 11.37 37.87 -16.91
CA ARG A 44 12.40 36.94 -16.43
C ARG A 44 11.82 35.76 -15.65
N LEU A 45 10.78 35.99 -14.84
CA LEU A 45 10.13 34.93 -14.07
C LEU A 45 9.37 33.97 -15.00
N ALA A 46 8.72 34.48 -16.06
CA ALA A 46 8.13 33.66 -17.11
C ALA A 46 9.20 32.86 -17.87
N GLU A 47 10.35 33.46 -18.21
CA GLU A 47 11.47 32.75 -18.84
C GLU A 47 12.06 31.66 -17.94
N ILE A 48 12.20 31.90 -16.64
CA ILE A 48 12.68 30.90 -15.66
C ILE A 48 11.65 29.77 -15.51
N LYS A 49 10.36 30.08 -15.44
CA LYS A 49 9.30 29.07 -15.39
C LYS A 49 9.26 28.23 -16.67
N ALA A 50 9.31 28.87 -17.84
CA ALA A 50 9.39 28.18 -19.12
C ALA A 50 10.65 27.30 -19.23
N ARG A 51 11.81 27.74 -18.69
CA ARG A 51 13.02 26.92 -18.60
C ARG A 51 12.90 25.77 -17.61
N LYS A 52 12.18 25.93 -16.49
CA LYS A 52 11.90 24.84 -15.56
C LYS A 52 10.94 23.82 -16.16
N GLU A 53 9.87 24.26 -16.79
CA GLU A 53 8.92 23.39 -17.49
C GLU A 53 9.56 22.69 -18.69
N ALA A 54 10.51 23.35 -19.38
CA ALA A 54 11.32 22.73 -20.43
C ALA A 54 12.42 21.80 -19.88
N GLY A 55 12.97 22.11 -18.70
CA GLY A 55 13.98 21.29 -18.00
C GLY A 55 13.40 20.08 -17.24
N GLU A 56 12.14 20.16 -16.80
CA GLU A 56 11.35 19.02 -16.32
C GLU A 56 10.92 18.10 -17.47
N LYS A 57 10.90 18.62 -18.70
CA LYS A 57 10.79 17.82 -19.94
C LYS A 57 12.16 17.44 -20.54
N GLY A 58 13.26 17.85 -19.93
CA GLY A 58 14.61 17.67 -20.47
C GLY A 58 15.69 17.91 -19.41
N THR A 59 15.88 16.91 -18.56
CA THR A 59 17.16 16.56 -17.88
C THR A 59 18.25 17.65 -17.86
N ALA A 60 18.35 18.44 -16.78
CA ALA A 60 19.59 19.16 -16.50
C ALA A 60 19.72 19.62 -15.03
N GLY A 61 20.29 18.76 -14.20
CA GLY A 61 20.82 19.13 -12.89
C GLY A 61 21.71 18.03 -12.31
N ASN A 62 23.03 18.13 -12.53
CA ASN A 62 24.11 17.23 -12.08
C ASN A 62 24.13 15.81 -12.69
N PRO A 63 25.15 15.42 -13.48
CA PRO A 63 25.21 14.09 -14.12
C PRO A 63 25.16 12.92 -13.12
N ASN A 64 25.72 13.10 -11.91
CA ASN A 64 25.63 12.10 -10.84
C ASN A 64 24.27 12.07 -10.13
N ILE A 65 23.57 13.20 -10.05
CA ILE A 65 22.22 13.24 -9.47
C ILE A 65 21.23 12.66 -10.48
N THR A 66 21.37 13.00 -11.77
CA THR A 66 20.56 12.40 -12.84
C THR A 66 20.80 10.91 -12.98
N MET A 67 22.03 10.37 -12.84
CA MET A 67 22.21 8.91 -12.89
C MET A 67 21.57 8.20 -11.69
N ILE A 68 21.66 8.78 -10.49
CA ILE A 68 21.04 8.17 -9.29
C ILE A 68 19.51 8.27 -9.36
N GLU A 69 18.98 9.40 -9.84
CA GLU A 69 17.54 9.58 -10.05
C GLU A 69 17.02 8.69 -11.18
N GLN A 70 17.74 8.60 -12.30
CA GLN A 70 17.43 7.67 -13.38
C GLN A 70 17.52 6.21 -12.93
N ALA A 71 18.48 5.84 -12.09
CA ALA A 71 18.57 4.48 -11.55
C ALA A 71 17.43 4.17 -10.57
N LYS A 72 16.98 5.16 -9.78
CA LYS A 72 15.80 5.01 -8.90
C LYS A 72 14.52 4.93 -9.70
N GLU A 73 14.37 5.75 -10.73
CA GLU A 73 13.21 5.75 -11.61
C GLU A 73 13.17 4.45 -12.43
N LEU A 74 14.32 3.97 -12.92
CA LEU A 74 14.46 2.67 -13.57
C LEU A 74 14.08 1.54 -12.61
N ALA A 75 14.62 1.50 -11.40
CA ALA A 75 14.29 0.46 -10.42
C ALA A 75 12.80 0.50 -10.02
N SER A 76 12.19 1.69 -9.93
CA SER A 76 10.77 1.84 -9.68
C SER A 76 9.93 1.33 -10.85
N LEU A 77 10.35 1.59 -12.09
CA LEU A 77 9.68 1.10 -13.28
C LEU A 77 9.85 -0.41 -13.43
N GLU A 78 11.04 -0.96 -13.15
CA GLU A 78 11.30 -2.41 -13.15
C GLU A 78 10.45 -3.12 -12.09
N THR A 79 10.32 -2.56 -10.88
CA THR A 79 9.46 -3.12 -9.83
C THR A 79 7.99 -3.07 -10.21
N GLU A 80 7.54 -1.98 -10.85
CA GLU A 80 6.16 -1.84 -11.29
C GLU A 80 5.84 -2.78 -12.46
N VAL A 81 6.79 -2.95 -13.39
CA VAL A 81 6.69 -3.95 -14.46
C VAL A 81 6.65 -5.35 -13.88
N GLU A 82 7.53 -5.71 -12.94
CA GLU A 82 7.51 -7.02 -12.28
C GLU A 82 6.20 -7.26 -11.53
N ARG A 83 5.64 -6.23 -10.88
CA ARG A 83 4.33 -6.29 -10.24
C ARG A 83 3.22 -6.55 -11.27
N LEU A 84 3.20 -5.80 -12.37
CA LEU A 84 2.19 -5.92 -13.42
C LEU A 84 2.31 -7.25 -14.19
N GLU A 85 3.52 -7.71 -14.50
CA GLU A 85 3.78 -9.01 -15.11
C GLU A 85 3.39 -10.15 -14.16
N ASN A 86 3.60 -10.00 -12.86
CA ASN A 86 3.14 -10.97 -11.89
C ASN A 86 1.60 -10.96 -11.72
N GLU A 87 0.96 -9.80 -11.81
CA GLU A 87 -0.51 -9.67 -11.83
C GLU A 87 -1.10 -10.27 -13.11
N GLU A 88 -0.47 -10.04 -14.26
CA GLU A 88 -0.84 -10.66 -15.53
C GLU A 88 -0.63 -12.17 -15.47
N ARG A 89 0.50 -12.65 -14.93
CA ARG A 89 0.74 -14.08 -14.71
C ARG A 89 -0.28 -14.70 -13.76
N VAL A 90 -0.63 -14.02 -12.66
CA VAL A 90 -1.67 -14.52 -11.73
C VAL A 90 -3.05 -14.50 -12.39
N ALA A 91 -3.34 -13.50 -13.22
CA ALA A 91 -4.58 -13.45 -14.00
C ALA A 91 -4.62 -14.56 -15.06
N ASP A 92 -3.51 -14.83 -15.74
CA ASP A 92 -3.37 -15.90 -16.71
C ASP A 92 -3.37 -17.28 -16.05
N GLU A 93 -2.76 -17.44 -14.87
CA GLU A 93 -2.83 -18.67 -14.07
C GLU A 93 -4.24 -18.88 -13.52
N ALA A 94 -4.93 -17.83 -13.08
CA ALA A 94 -6.33 -17.91 -12.66
C ALA A 94 -7.25 -18.26 -13.84
N LYS A 95 -7.00 -17.69 -15.02
CA LYS A 95 -7.75 -17.96 -16.24
C LYS A 95 -7.42 -19.33 -16.84
N ALA A 96 -6.17 -19.77 -16.78
CA ALA A 96 -5.75 -21.11 -17.19
C ALA A 96 -6.25 -22.16 -16.19
N MET A 97 -6.34 -21.84 -14.90
CA MET A 97 -7.02 -22.67 -13.90
C MET A 97 -8.52 -22.72 -14.18
N GLU A 98 -9.16 -21.59 -14.53
CA GLU A 98 -10.56 -21.51 -14.94
C GLU A 98 -10.83 -22.34 -16.21
N GLU A 99 -9.98 -22.24 -17.24
CA GLU A 99 -10.04 -23.01 -18.49
C GLU A 99 -9.72 -24.50 -18.29
N ALA A 100 -8.77 -24.84 -17.40
CA ALA A 100 -8.49 -26.22 -17.01
C ALA A 100 -9.65 -26.84 -16.19
N THR A 101 -10.33 -26.04 -15.36
CA THR A 101 -11.59 -26.44 -14.71
C THR A 101 -12.80 -26.38 -15.65
N GLY A 102 -12.69 -25.69 -16.79
CA GLY A 102 -13.74 -25.54 -17.81
C GLY A 102 -14.12 -26.82 -18.56
N THR A 103 -13.43 -27.94 -18.30
CA THR A 103 -13.83 -29.29 -18.76
C THR A 103 -14.32 -30.21 -17.65
N VAL A 104 -14.57 -29.68 -16.44
CA VAL A 104 -15.29 -30.42 -15.38
C VAL A 104 -16.51 -29.60 -14.96
N LYS A 105 -17.64 -29.90 -15.59
CA LYS A 105 -18.98 -29.46 -15.16
C LYS A 105 -19.16 -29.59 -13.65
N ALA A 106 -19.53 -28.50 -12.97
CA ALA A 106 -20.71 -28.44 -12.09
C ALA A 106 -20.97 -27.01 -11.55
N GLU A 107 -22.06 -26.40 -12.06
CA GLU A 107 -23.01 -25.56 -11.31
C GLU A 107 -22.47 -24.59 -10.22
N GLY A 108 -22.16 -23.36 -10.62
CA GLY A 108 -22.01 -22.24 -9.68
C GLY A 108 -23.37 -21.82 -9.09
N LYS A 109 -23.76 -22.43 -7.97
CA LYS A 109 -24.79 -21.87 -7.08
C LYS A 109 -24.20 -20.63 -6.41
N ALA A 110 -24.95 -19.53 -6.41
CA ALA A 110 -24.63 -18.37 -5.58
C ALA A 110 -24.54 -18.83 -4.12
N MET A 111 -23.32 -18.81 -3.56
CA MET A 111 -23.08 -19.18 -2.16
C MET A 111 -23.86 -18.26 -1.25
N THR A 112 -24.72 -18.85 -0.45
CA THR A 112 -25.51 -18.16 0.58
C THR A 112 -24.59 -17.77 1.74
N ASN A 113 -25.04 -16.86 2.61
CA ASN A 113 -24.27 -16.51 3.82
C ASN A 113 -23.96 -17.73 4.71
N GLU A 114 -24.73 -18.81 4.61
CA GLU A 114 -24.45 -20.07 5.31
C GLU A 114 -23.25 -20.81 4.71
N ASP A 115 -23.09 -20.79 3.39
CA ASP A 115 -21.97 -21.43 2.69
C ASP A 115 -20.63 -20.72 2.99
N ILE A 116 -20.66 -19.38 3.11
CA ILE A 116 -19.48 -18.59 3.50
C ILE A 116 -19.05 -18.91 4.93
N VAL A 117 -20.02 -19.08 5.84
CA VAL A 117 -19.75 -19.44 7.24
C VAL A 117 -19.26 -20.89 7.34
N ALA A 118 -19.78 -21.80 6.52
CA ALA A 118 -19.31 -23.18 6.46
C ALA A 118 -17.86 -23.25 5.96
N GLU A 119 -17.52 -22.55 4.87
CA GLU A 119 -16.16 -22.50 4.32
C GLU A 119 -15.16 -21.88 5.33
N ALA A 120 -15.57 -20.81 6.04
CA ALA A 120 -14.74 -20.21 7.07
C ALA A 120 -14.50 -21.15 8.27
N ARG A 121 -15.50 -21.96 8.64
CA ARG A 121 -15.36 -22.99 9.68
C ARG A 121 -14.42 -24.10 9.23
N GLU A 122 -14.55 -24.57 8.00
CA GLU A 122 -13.71 -25.62 7.44
C GLU A 122 -12.25 -25.18 7.37
N LYS A 123 -11.97 -23.96 6.88
CA LYS A 123 -10.62 -23.37 6.90
C LYS A 123 -10.03 -23.30 8.32
N LYS A 124 -10.85 -22.98 9.33
CA LYS A 124 -10.42 -22.95 10.72
C LYS A 124 -10.11 -24.35 11.27
N ILE A 125 -10.90 -25.34 10.91
CA ILE A 125 -10.69 -26.75 11.27
C ILE A 125 -9.39 -27.27 10.64
N GLU A 126 -9.17 -27.00 9.36
CA GLU A 126 -7.96 -27.43 8.64
C GLU A 126 -6.68 -26.75 9.12
N ALA A 127 -6.79 -25.52 9.63
CA ALA A 127 -5.67 -24.79 10.20
C ALA A 127 -5.29 -25.26 11.61
N ASP A 128 -6.17 -25.99 12.32
CA ASP A 128 -5.90 -26.42 13.70
C ASP A 128 -4.82 -27.52 13.74
N PRO A 129 -3.70 -27.30 14.45
CA PRO A 129 -2.61 -28.25 14.51
C PRO A 129 -2.99 -29.55 15.24
N GLN A 130 -3.94 -29.51 16.18
CA GLN A 130 -4.38 -30.72 16.88
C GLN A 130 -5.29 -31.59 15.99
N VAL A 131 -6.18 -31.00 15.17
CA VAL A 131 -6.95 -31.75 14.15
C VAL A 131 -6.00 -32.48 13.20
N ARG A 132 -4.94 -31.81 12.72
CA ARG A 132 -3.91 -32.47 11.90
C ARG A 132 -3.20 -33.60 12.64
N ALA A 133 -2.89 -33.41 13.91
CA ALA A 133 -2.26 -34.43 14.75
C ALA A 133 -3.16 -35.66 14.93
N ILE A 134 -4.46 -35.48 15.18
CA ILE A 134 -5.45 -36.57 15.29
C ILE A 134 -5.50 -37.38 13.99
N ARG A 135 -5.58 -36.70 12.84
CA ARG A 135 -5.60 -37.35 11.52
C ARG A 135 -4.34 -38.18 11.28
N ALA A 136 -3.18 -37.71 11.78
CA ALA A 136 -1.89 -38.37 11.62
C ALA A 136 -1.61 -39.55 12.58
N MET A 137 -2.42 -39.78 13.61
CA MET A 137 -2.19 -40.86 14.60
C MET A 137 -2.13 -42.24 13.94
N ALA A 138 -1.13 -43.07 14.26
CA ALA A 138 -0.91 -44.31 13.51
C ALA A 138 -1.69 -45.51 14.08
N ASN A 139 -2.02 -45.47 15.36
CA ASN A 139 -2.59 -46.62 16.08
C ASN A 139 -3.71 -46.18 17.05
N THR A 140 -4.43 -47.16 17.60
CA THR A 140 -5.56 -46.93 18.51
C THR A 140 -5.13 -46.41 19.89
N ASP A 141 -3.92 -46.72 20.31
CA ASP A 141 -3.38 -46.32 21.62
C ASP A 141 -3.01 -44.83 21.64
N ASP A 142 -2.54 -44.28 20.51
CA ASP A 142 -2.28 -42.85 20.34
C ASP A 142 -3.59 -42.05 20.48
N VAL A 143 -4.66 -42.53 19.85
CA VAL A 143 -5.98 -41.88 19.88
C VAL A 143 -6.59 -41.98 21.29
N GLU A 144 -6.45 -43.12 21.96
CA GLU A 144 -6.89 -43.24 23.35
C GLU A 144 -6.12 -42.32 24.29
N SER A 145 -4.78 -42.28 24.16
CA SER A 145 -3.93 -41.42 24.98
C SER A 145 -4.30 -39.94 24.79
N TYR A 146 -4.58 -39.55 23.54
CA TYR A 146 -5.08 -38.21 23.22
C TYR A 146 -6.44 -37.93 23.86
N MET A 147 -7.41 -38.83 23.70
CA MET A 147 -8.76 -38.66 24.25
C MET A 147 -8.78 -38.61 25.78
N LEU A 148 -7.93 -39.41 26.41
CA LEU A 148 -7.77 -39.42 27.86
C LEU A 148 -7.08 -38.15 28.37
N SER A 149 -6.02 -37.69 27.69
CA SER A 149 -5.28 -36.49 28.06
C SER A 149 -6.08 -35.20 27.87
N GLU A 150 -6.74 -35.05 26.72
CA GLU A 150 -7.37 -33.78 26.33
C GLU A 150 -8.83 -33.67 26.77
N PHE A 151 -9.54 -34.80 26.89
CA PHE A 151 -10.98 -34.86 27.19
C PHE A 151 -11.34 -35.72 28.40
N GLY A 152 -10.39 -36.47 28.97
CA GLY A 152 -10.66 -37.36 30.12
C GLY A 152 -11.57 -38.55 29.78
N GLU A 153 -11.71 -38.90 28.49
CA GLU A 153 -12.63 -39.94 28.04
C GLU A 153 -11.88 -41.24 27.71
N ASN A 154 -12.37 -42.36 28.26
CA ASN A 154 -11.93 -43.70 27.85
C ASN A 154 -12.72 -44.15 26.62
N ILE A 155 -12.01 -44.47 25.54
CA ILE A 155 -12.61 -44.89 24.27
C ILE A 155 -12.54 -46.42 24.09
N ASP A 156 -13.54 -46.99 23.42
CA ASP A 156 -13.56 -48.42 23.12
C ASP A 156 -12.60 -48.77 21.97
N LYS A 157 -11.44 -49.33 22.31
CA LYS A 157 -10.41 -49.78 21.36
C LYS A 157 -10.88 -50.84 20.36
N ARG A 158 -12.01 -51.49 20.60
CA ARG A 158 -12.56 -52.50 19.66
C ARG A 158 -13.11 -51.87 18.39
N ARG A 159 -13.32 -50.55 18.39
CA ARG A 159 -13.74 -49.80 17.20
C ARG A 159 -12.59 -49.65 16.22
N ALA A 160 -12.92 -49.54 14.93
CA ALA A 160 -11.93 -49.28 13.90
C ALA A 160 -11.18 -47.97 14.18
N LEU A 161 -9.87 -47.94 13.93
CA LEU A 161 -9.02 -46.75 14.11
C LEU A 161 -9.61 -45.49 13.47
N LYS A 162 -10.19 -45.63 12.27
CA LYS A 162 -10.88 -44.53 11.59
C LYS A 162 -12.02 -43.96 12.43
N ALA A 163 -12.90 -44.81 12.96
CA ALA A 163 -14.01 -44.37 13.79
C ALA A 163 -13.56 -43.70 15.10
N LEU A 164 -12.42 -44.13 15.66
CA LEU A 164 -11.83 -43.48 16.84
C LEU A 164 -11.25 -42.11 16.51
N LYS A 165 -10.57 -41.96 15.37
CA LYS A 165 -10.07 -40.68 14.88
C LYS A 165 -11.21 -39.71 14.57
N ASP A 166 -12.25 -40.17 13.87
CA ASP A 166 -13.41 -39.35 13.53
C ASP A 166 -14.10 -38.84 14.81
N TYR A 167 -14.19 -39.68 15.84
CA TYR A 167 -14.73 -39.28 17.14
C TYR A 167 -13.85 -38.25 17.86
N ALA A 168 -12.53 -38.46 17.89
CA ALA A 168 -11.58 -37.51 18.49
C ALA A 168 -11.57 -36.17 17.76
N GLU A 169 -11.63 -36.19 16.43
CA GLU A 169 -11.71 -35.01 15.58
C GLU A 169 -13.00 -34.24 15.83
N MET A 170 -14.15 -34.93 15.89
CA MET A 170 -15.43 -34.30 16.22
C MET A 170 -15.38 -33.61 17.59
N LYS A 171 -14.86 -34.27 18.62
CA LYS A 171 -14.71 -33.68 19.98
C LYS A 171 -13.79 -32.46 19.98
N ARG A 172 -12.73 -32.48 19.19
CA ARG A 172 -11.84 -31.32 19.02
C ARG A 172 -12.56 -30.17 18.32
N ILE A 173 -13.33 -30.47 17.26
CA ILE A 173 -14.12 -29.48 16.53
C ILE A 173 -15.18 -28.86 17.44
N ASP A 174 -15.92 -29.66 18.19
CA ASP A 174 -16.93 -29.18 19.13
C ASP A 174 -16.32 -28.20 20.14
N ARG A 175 -15.17 -28.55 20.75
CA ARG A 175 -14.44 -27.68 21.68
C ARG A 175 -13.91 -26.39 21.03
N MET A 176 -13.63 -26.37 19.73
CA MET A 176 -13.20 -25.16 19.01
C MET A 176 -14.33 -24.15 18.78
N PHE A 177 -15.59 -24.62 18.83
CA PHE A 177 -16.77 -23.81 18.54
C PHE A 177 -17.73 -23.69 19.74
N GLU A 178 -17.50 -24.38 20.84
CA GLU A 178 -18.07 -24.07 22.16
C GLU A 178 -17.62 -22.66 22.61
N LYS A 179 -18.60 -21.82 22.96
CA LYS A 179 -18.40 -20.46 23.50
C LYS A 179 -18.59 -20.46 25.01
#